data_AF-Q28796-F1
#
_entry.id   AF-Q28796-F1
#
_cell.length_a   1.000
_cell.length_b   1.000
_cell.length_c   1.000
_cell.angle_alpha   90.00
_cell.angle_beta   90.00
_cell.angle_gamma   90.00
#
_symmetry.space_group_name_H-M   'P 1'
#
loop_
_entity.id
_entity.type
_entity.pdbx_description
1 polymer ?
#
loop_
_entity_poly.entity_id
_entity_poly.type
_entity_poly.pdbx_seq_one_letter_code
_entity_poly.pdbx_strand_id
1 'polypeptide(L)'
;IQQFRKADGSYAAWLSRDSSTWLTAFVLKVLSLAQEQVGVSPEKLQETSNWLLSQQQADGSFQDLSPVIHRGMQGGLVGNDETVALTAFVTIALHHGLAVFQDEGAEPLKQRVEASISKANSFLGEKASAGLLGAHAAAITAYALTLTKAPADLRGVAHNNLMAMAQETG
;
A
#
# COMPACT_ATOMS: atom_id res chain seq x y z
N ILE A 1 -14.39 -12.89 -3.86
CA ILE A 1 -13.84 -11.52 -3.61
C ILE A 1 -14.89 -10.44 -3.89
N GLN A 2 -15.52 -10.40 -5.07
CA GLN A 2 -16.54 -9.38 -5.39
C GLN A 2 -17.75 -9.35 -4.44
N GLN A 3 -18.10 -10.48 -3.81
CA GLN A 3 -19.16 -10.55 -2.78
C GLN A 3 -18.83 -9.82 -1.47
N PHE A 4 -17.56 -9.49 -1.22
CA PHE A 4 -17.10 -8.74 -0.04
C PHE A 4 -16.79 -7.27 -0.35
N ARG A 5 -17.04 -6.85 -1.60
CA ARG A 5 -16.88 -5.46 -2.04
C ARG A 5 -18.09 -4.64 -1.61
N LYS A 6 -17.86 -3.50 -0.98
CA LYS A 6 -18.89 -2.53 -0.65
C LYS A 6 -19.16 -1.56 -1.80
N ALA A 7 -20.22 -0.77 -1.67
CA ALA A 7 -20.65 0.20 -2.68
C ALA A 7 -19.60 1.29 -2.95
N ASP A 8 -18.78 1.63 -1.96
CA ASP A 8 -17.71 2.63 -2.03
C ASP A 8 -16.38 2.08 -2.58
N GLY A 9 -16.33 0.79 -2.98
CA GLY A 9 -15.12 0.13 -3.47
C GLY A 9 -14.24 -0.49 -2.39
N SER A 10 -14.59 -0.32 -1.12
CA SER A 10 -13.83 -0.89 0.01
C SER A 10 -14.15 -2.37 0.26
N TYR A 11 -13.27 -3.05 0.99
CA TYR A 11 -13.44 -4.47 1.36
C TYR A 11 -13.40 -4.65 2.88
N ALA A 12 -14.22 -5.60 3.35
CA ALA A 12 -14.28 -6.02 4.74
C ALA A 12 -14.28 -7.55 4.84
N ALA A 13 -13.91 -8.08 6.00
CA ALA A 13 -13.98 -9.53 6.26
C ALA A 13 -15.42 -10.07 6.18
N TRP A 14 -16.40 -9.24 6.55
CA TRP A 14 -17.82 -9.45 6.34
C TRP A 14 -18.49 -8.12 5.96
N LEU A 15 -19.56 -8.17 5.17
CA LEU A 15 -20.26 -6.96 4.72
C LEU A 15 -20.84 -6.11 5.87
N SER A 16 -21.17 -6.74 7.00
CA SER A 16 -21.65 -6.06 8.21
C SER A 16 -20.55 -5.42 9.06
N ARG A 17 -19.27 -5.70 8.76
CA ARG A 17 -18.13 -5.12 9.47
C ARG A 17 -17.63 -3.90 8.72
N ASP A 18 -17.06 -2.96 9.44
CA ASP A 18 -16.31 -1.84 8.86
C ASP A 18 -15.16 -2.30 7.96
N SER A 19 -14.83 -1.45 7.00
CA SER A 19 -13.85 -1.77 5.96
C SER A 19 -12.43 -1.71 6.49
N SER A 20 -11.57 -2.60 6.02
CA SER A 20 -10.15 -2.63 6.37
C SER A 20 -9.32 -2.02 5.25
N THR A 21 -8.47 -1.06 5.59
CA THR A 21 -7.52 -0.45 4.67
C THR A 21 -6.53 -1.49 4.14
N TRP A 22 -5.99 -2.33 5.03
CA TRP A 22 -5.07 -3.39 4.64
C TRP A 22 -5.71 -4.40 3.67
N LEU A 23 -6.93 -4.86 3.99
CA LEU A 23 -7.62 -5.84 3.15
C LEU A 23 -7.97 -5.26 1.78
N THR A 24 -8.43 -4.00 1.75
CA THR A 24 -8.77 -3.30 0.51
C THR A 24 -7.53 -3.15 -0.39
N ALA A 25 -6.39 -2.77 0.19
CA ALA A 25 -5.12 -2.69 -0.54
C ALA A 25 -4.64 -4.07 -1.04
N PHE A 26 -4.80 -5.12 -0.22
CA PHE A 26 -4.45 -6.48 -0.62
C PHE A 26 -5.28 -6.94 -1.83
N VAL A 27 -6.59 -6.70 -1.80
CA VAL A 27 -7.48 -7.03 -2.92
C VAL A 27 -7.14 -6.22 -4.17
N LEU A 28 -6.89 -4.92 -4.04
CA LEU A 28 -6.48 -4.07 -5.17
C LEU A 28 -5.20 -4.62 -5.82
N LYS A 29 -4.16 -4.92 -5.03
CA LYS A 29 -2.89 -5.47 -5.53
C LYS A 29 -3.12 -6.76 -6.31
N VAL A 30 -3.82 -7.73 -5.73
CA VAL A 30 -4.01 -9.05 -6.33
C VAL A 30 -4.85 -8.97 -7.60
N LEU A 31 -5.96 -8.23 -7.58
CA LEU A 31 -6.83 -8.10 -8.75
C LEU A 31 -6.19 -7.29 -9.88
N SER A 32 -5.39 -6.27 -9.56
CA SER A 32 -4.65 -5.52 -10.59
C SER A 32 -3.61 -6.40 -11.28
N LEU A 33 -2.94 -7.29 -10.54
CA LEU A 33 -2.00 -8.26 -11.11
C LEU A 33 -2.70 -9.38 -11.91
N ALA A 34 -3.91 -9.77 -11.51
CA ALA A 34 -4.69 -10.81 -12.17
C ALA A 34 -5.62 -10.26 -13.27
N GLN A 35 -5.55 -8.96 -13.57
CA GLN A 35 -6.47 -8.25 -14.45
C GLN A 35 -6.59 -8.90 -15.84
N GLU A 36 -5.45 -9.27 -16.43
CA GLU A 36 -5.37 -9.92 -17.74
C GLU A 36 -6.02 -11.30 -17.78
N GLN A 37 -6.17 -11.98 -16.64
CA GLN A 37 -6.65 -13.35 -16.54
C GLN A 37 -8.12 -13.44 -16.12
N VAL A 38 -8.58 -12.51 -15.28
CA VAL A 38 -9.87 -12.60 -14.59
C VAL A 38 -10.92 -11.65 -15.17
N GLY A 39 -10.52 -10.68 -16.01
CA GLY A 39 -11.45 -9.77 -16.68
C GLY A 39 -12.28 -8.91 -15.71
N VAL A 40 -11.70 -8.51 -14.57
CA VAL A 40 -12.36 -7.61 -13.62
C VAL A 40 -12.55 -6.24 -14.29
N SER A 41 -13.67 -5.56 -14.06
CA SER A 41 -13.88 -4.24 -14.67
C SER A 41 -12.86 -3.23 -14.10
N PRO A 42 -12.12 -2.49 -14.95
CA PRO A 42 -11.16 -1.47 -14.51
C PRO A 42 -11.76 -0.45 -13.55
N GLU A 43 -13.00 -0.02 -13.82
CA GLU A 43 -13.73 0.98 -13.05
C GLU A 43 -13.88 0.55 -11.58
N LYS A 44 -14.12 -0.75 -11.32
CA LYS A 44 -14.24 -1.27 -9.95
C LYS A 44 -12.94 -1.13 -9.17
N LEU A 45 -11.80 -1.32 -9.82
CA LEU A 45 -10.46 -1.18 -9.21
C LEU A 45 -10.07 0.29 -9.07
N GLN A 46 -10.51 1.15 -9.99
CA GLN A 46 -10.36 2.60 -9.88
C GLN A 46 -11.14 3.15 -8.67
N GLU A 47 -12.40 2.73 -8.47
CA GLU A 47 -13.17 3.05 -7.27
C GLU A 47 -12.49 2.55 -5.99
N THR A 48 -11.94 1.32 -6.02
CA THR A 48 -11.18 0.75 -4.90
C THR A 48 -9.96 1.62 -4.56
N SER A 49 -9.24 2.08 -5.58
CA SER A 49 -8.09 2.97 -5.42
C SER A 49 -8.53 4.31 -4.84
N ASN A 50 -9.60 4.91 -5.36
CA ASN A 50 -10.14 6.18 -4.86
C ASN A 50 -10.57 6.10 -3.39
N TRP A 51 -11.11 4.97 -2.94
CA TRP A 51 -11.40 4.75 -1.51
C TRP A 51 -10.12 4.68 -0.68
N LEU A 52 -9.07 3.99 -1.16
CA LEU A 52 -7.78 3.98 -0.44
C LEU A 52 -7.21 5.39 -0.28
N LEU A 53 -7.32 6.24 -1.30
CA LEU A 53 -6.87 7.63 -1.22
C LEU A 53 -7.54 8.40 -0.07
N SER A 54 -8.80 8.11 0.26
CA SER A 54 -9.50 8.77 1.37
C SER A 54 -9.03 8.29 2.75
N GLN A 55 -8.25 7.21 2.82
CA GLN A 55 -7.65 6.69 4.05
C GLN A 55 -6.25 7.28 4.33
N GLN A 56 -5.70 8.09 3.41
CA GLN A 56 -4.40 8.73 3.60
C GLN A 56 -4.50 9.92 4.55
N GLN A 57 -3.58 9.98 5.51
CA GLN A 57 -3.51 11.02 6.53
C GLN A 57 -2.78 12.28 6.02
N ALA A 58 -2.84 13.34 6.82
CA ALA A 58 -2.21 14.63 6.52
C ALA A 58 -0.68 14.51 6.38
N ASP A 59 -0.04 13.62 7.15
CA ASP A 59 1.40 13.37 7.12
C ASP A 59 1.86 12.44 5.98
N GLY A 60 0.92 11.85 5.24
CA GLY A 60 1.20 10.92 4.14
C GLY A 60 1.11 9.43 4.50
N SER A 61 0.96 9.11 5.77
CA SER A 61 0.71 7.74 6.23
C SER A 61 -0.69 7.24 5.85
N PHE A 62 -0.89 5.93 5.86
CA PHE A 62 -2.22 5.32 5.78
C PHE A 62 -2.61 4.72 7.13
N GLN A 63 -3.91 4.80 7.45
CA GLN A 63 -4.47 4.25 8.69
C GLN A 63 -5.48 3.15 8.37
N ASP A 64 -5.50 2.09 9.18
CA ASP A 64 -6.56 1.08 9.18
C ASP A 64 -7.35 1.16 10.49
N LEU A 65 -8.55 1.73 10.42
CA LEU A 65 -9.43 1.89 11.58
C LEU A 65 -10.15 0.60 11.96
N SER A 66 -10.21 -0.38 11.07
CA SER A 66 -10.95 -1.63 11.29
C SER A 66 -10.22 -2.84 10.71
N PRO A 67 -9.01 -3.13 11.23
CA PRO A 67 -8.17 -4.19 10.69
C PRO A 67 -8.81 -5.57 10.83
N VAL A 68 -8.32 -6.51 10.03
CA VAL A 68 -8.82 -7.89 9.98
C VAL A 68 -8.63 -8.61 11.32
N ILE A 69 -9.59 -9.46 11.69
CA ILE A 69 -9.58 -10.18 12.98
C ILE A 69 -8.43 -11.17 13.05
N HIS A 70 -8.21 -11.92 11.96
CA HIS A 70 -7.08 -12.86 11.87
C HIS A 70 -5.80 -12.09 11.49
N ARG A 71 -5.26 -11.37 12.47
CA ARG A 71 -4.03 -10.56 12.38
C ARG A 71 -2.82 -11.35 11.88
N GLY A 72 -2.79 -12.67 12.05
CA GLY A 72 -1.76 -13.54 11.46
C GLY A 72 -1.68 -13.47 9.93
N MET A 73 -2.77 -13.11 9.24
CA MET A 73 -2.75 -12.89 7.78
C MET A 73 -1.95 -11.65 7.37
N GLN A 74 -1.74 -10.72 8.29
CA GLN A 74 -0.94 -9.51 8.05
C GLN A 74 0.56 -9.76 8.24
N GLY A 75 0.96 -10.94 8.73
CA GLY A 75 2.36 -11.32 8.92
C GLY A 75 3.12 -10.32 9.79
N GLY A 76 4.31 -9.91 9.35
CA GLY A 76 5.18 -8.97 10.08
C GLY A 76 4.71 -7.52 10.09
N LEU A 77 3.53 -7.22 9.56
CA LEU A 77 2.92 -5.88 9.60
C LEU A 77 2.41 -5.52 11.00
N VAL A 78 2.08 -6.51 11.82
CA VAL A 78 1.60 -6.28 13.20
C VAL A 78 2.79 -6.09 14.13
N GLY A 79 2.89 -4.93 14.77
CA GLY A 79 3.98 -4.61 15.70
C GLY A 79 4.16 -3.11 15.91
N ASN A 80 5.33 -2.73 16.41
CA ASN A 80 5.64 -1.32 16.75
C ASN A 80 5.67 -0.39 15.53
N ASP A 81 5.89 -0.95 14.33
CA ASP A 81 5.98 -0.21 13.07
C ASP A 81 4.74 -0.40 12.17
N GLU A 82 3.59 -0.75 12.73
CA GLU A 82 2.37 -1.10 11.97
C GLU A 82 1.97 -0.02 10.96
N THR A 83 2.00 1.25 11.36
CA THR A 83 1.69 2.39 10.46
C THR A 83 2.65 2.47 9.27
N VAL A 84 3.94 2.20 9.49
CA VAL A 84 4.96 2.26 8.44
C VAL A 84 4.80 1.10 7.47
N ALA A 85 4.63 -0.12 8.00
CA ALA A 85 4.42 -1.30 7.19
C ALA A 85 3.10 -1.23 6.40
N LEU A 86 2.02 -0.73 7.01
CA LEU A 86 0.74 -0.49 6.33
C LEU A 86 0.89 0.55 5.21
N THR A 87 1.54 1.67 5.49
CA THR A 87 1.76 2.73 4.49
C THR A 87 2.54 2.19 3.29
N ALA A 88 3.64 1.48 3.52
CA ALA A 88 4.43 0.85 2.46
C ALA A 88 3.59 -0.18 1.68
N PHE A 89 2.78 -0.98 2.36
CA PHE A 89 1.90 -1.96 1.73
C PHE A 89 0.84 -1.32 0.82
N VAL A 90 0.18 -0.26 1.28
CA VAL A 90 -0.80 0.50 0.48
C VAL A 90 -0.13 1.16 -0.72
N THR A 91 1.06 1.74 -0.53
CA THR A 91 1.87 2.33 -1.63
C THR A 91 2.17 1.32 -2.73
N ILE A 92 2.56 0.09 -2.37
CA ILE A 92 2.79 -1.00 -3.33
C ILE A 92 1.50 -1.36 -4.07
N ALA A 93 0.38 -1.47 -3.35
CA ALA A 93 -0.91 -1.81 -3.94
C ALA A 93 -1.39 -0.74 -4.94
N LEU A 94 -1.28 0.54 -4.57
CA LEU A 94 -1.62 1.66 -5.46
C LEU A 94 -0.73 1.67 -6.70
N HIS A 95 0.58 1.41 -6.56
CA HIS A 95 1.49 1.32 -7.70
C HIS A 95 1.08 0.22 -8.68
N HIS A 96 0.77 -0.98 -8.20
CA HIS A 96 0.24 -2.04 -9.08
C HIS A 96 -1.11 -1.67 -9.69
N GLY A 97 -1.95 -0.94 -8.96
CA GLY A 97 -3.23 -0.44 -9.44
C GLY A 97 -3.12 0.54 -10.60
N LEU A 98 -1.99 1.25 -10.77
CA LEU A 98 -1.78 2.19 -11.88
C LEU A 98 -1.93 1.54 -13.26
N ALA A 99 -1.67 0.23 -13.39
CA ALA A 99 -1.83 -0.51 -14.65
C ALA A 99 -3.29 -0.57 -15.16
N VAL A 100 -4.26 -0.30 -14.27
CA VAL A 100 -5.69 -0.34 -14.56
C VAL A 100 -6.22 1.00 -15.09
N PHE A 101 -5.39 2.05 -15.12
CA PHE A 101 -5.73 3.39 -15.61
C PHE A 101 -5.25 3.57 -17.06
N GLN A 102 -5.88 2.86 -17.99
CA GLN A 102 -5.49 2.86 -19.41
C GLN A 102 -6.25 3.89 -20.25
N ASP A 103 -7.46 4.26 -19.82
CA ASP A 103 -8.33 5.19 -20.55
C ASP A 103 -8.10 6.65 -20.14
N GLU A 104 -8.21 7.57 -21.10
CA GLU A 104 -8.05 9.01 -20.87
C GLU A 104 -9.04 9.56 -19.82
N GLY A 105 -10.22 8.95 -19.68
CA GLY A 105 -11.22 9.35 -18.67
C GLY A 105 -10.76 9.11 -17.23
N ALA A 106 -9.82 8.20 -17.00
CA ALA A 106 -9.29 7.87 -15.68
C ALA A 106 -8.02 8.66 -15.30
N GLU A 107 -7.50 9.48 -16.22
CA GLU A 107 -6.28 10.26 -16.06
C GLU A 107 -6.29 11.20 -14.83
N PRO A 108 -7.38 11.92 -14.51
CA PRO A 108 -7.42 12.77 -13.30
C PRO A 108 -7.28 11.96 -12.00
N LEU A 109 -7.84 10.74 -11.96
CA LEU A 109 -7.72 9.88 -10.80
C LEU A 109 -6.32 9.26 -10.72
N LYS A 110 -5.74 8.87 -11.85
CA LYS A 110 -4.35 8.39 -11.92
C LYS A 110 -3.37 9.42 -11.35
N GLN A 111 -3.49 10.69 -11.74
CA GLN A 111 -2.65 11.77 -11.19
C GLN A 111 -2.81 11.93 -9.67
N ARG A 112 -4.03 11.79 -9.15
CA ARG A 112 -4.29 11.79 -7.70
C ARG A 112 -3.62 10.59 -7.00
N VAL A 113 -3.64 9.41 -7.63
CA VAL A 113 -2.94 8.22 -7.11
C VAL A 113 -1.42 8.45 -7.08
N GLU A 114 -0.84 8.99 -8.14
CA GLU A 114 0.60 9.30 -8.21
C GLU A 114 1.02 10.35 -7.18
N ALA A 115 0.20 11.37 -6.96
CA ALA A 115 0.42 12.38 -5.91
C ALA A 115 0.36 11.75 -4.51
N SER A 116 -0.59 10.85 -4.27
CA SER A 116 -0.72 10.11 -3.01
C SER A 116 0.47 9.19 -2.75
N ILE A 117 0.94 8.47 -3.78
CA ILE A 117 2.18 7.66 -3.72
C ILE A 117 3.38 8.55 -3.38
N SER A 118 3.49 9.72 -4.00
CA SER A 118 4.59 10.66 -3.75
C SER A 118 4.57 11.16 -2.30
N LYS A 119 3.39 11.46 -1.76
CA LYS A 119 3.22 11.85 -0.35
C LYS A 119 3.59 10.71 0.62
N ALA A 120 3.18 9.48 0.30
CA ALA A 120 3.54 8.31 1.09
C ALA A 120 5.05 8.02 1.02
N ASN A 121 5.69 8.20 -0.14
CA ASN A 121 7.14 8.09 -0.30
C ASN A 121 7.89 9.07 0.60
N SER A 122 7.42 10.32 0.72
CA SER A 122 8.01 11.30 1.65
C SER A 122 7.92 10.84 3.10
N PHE A 123 6.75 10.39 3.55
CA PHE A 123 6.56 9.83 4.90
C PHE A 123 7.48 8.63 5.15
N LEU A 124 7.49 7.67 4.23
CA LEU A 124 8.31 6.46 4.33
C LEU A 124 9.80 6.78 4.33
N GLY A 125 10.24 7.74 3.52
CA GLY A 125 11.61 8.23 3.47
C GLY A 125 12.05 8.89 4.78
N GLU A 126 11.18 9.70 5.39
CA GLU A 126 11.42 10.30 6.70
C GLU A 126 11.57 9.22 7.78
N LYS A 127 10.65 8.24 7.82
CA LYS A 127 10.69 7.14 8.79
C LYS A 127 11.90 6.22 8.57
N ALA A 128 12.27 5.95 7.33
CA ALA A 128 13.49 5.23 7.01
C ALA A 128 14.70 6.00 7.52
N SER A 129 14.80 7.31 7.26
CA SER A 129 15.93 8.16 7.68
C SER A 129 16.10 8.27 9.19
N ALA A 130 15.01 8.13 9.96
CA ALA A 130 15.07 8.09 11.42
C ALA A 130 15.79 6.83 11.97
N GLY A 131 15.93 5.76 11.19
CA GLY A 131 16.75 4.58 11.52
C GLY A 131 16.17 3.65 12.59
N LEU A 132 14.92 3.83 12.99
CA LEU A 132 14.29 3.08 14.10
C LEU A 132 13.36 1.94 13.67
N LEU A 133 13.29 1.64 12.37
CA LEU A 133 12.40 0.60 11.84
C LEU A 133 12.91 -0.81 12.19
N GLY A 134 12.00 -1.70 12.56
CA GLY A 134 12.28 -3.14 12.61
C GLY A 134 12.54 -3.73 11.22
N ALA A 135 13.18 -4.90 11.17
CA ALA A 135 13.63 -5.53 9.92
C ALA A 135 12.53 -5.69 8.85
N HIS A 136 11.33 -6.12 9.24
CA HIS A 136 10.20 -6.25 8.31
C HIS A 136 9.75 -4.89 7.75
N ALA A 137 9.59 -3.89 8.62
CA ALA A 137 9.17 -2.54 8.21
C ALA A 137 10.23 -1.87 7.32
N ALA A 138 11.51 -2.06 7.62
CA ALA A 138 12.61 -1.61 6.78
C ALA A 138 12.57 -2.29 5.40
N ALA A 139 12.37 -3.60 5.35
CA ALA A 139 12.35 -4.37 4.09
C ALA A 139 11.22 -3.93 3.17
N ILE A 140 9.99 -3.87 3.68
CA ILE A 140 8.82 -3.47 2.87
C ILE A 140 8.91 -2.00 2.45
N THR A 141 9.47 -1.13 3.30
CA THR A 141 9.70 0.29 2.97
C THR A 141 10.71 0.45 1.83
N ALA A 142 11.86 -0.22 1.91
CA ALA A 142 12.87 -0.16 0.86
C ALA A 142 12.34 -0.70 -0.48
N TYR A 143 11.55 -1.78 -0.44
CA TYR A 143 10.88 -2.31 -1.63
C TYR A 143 9.86 -1.31 -2.20
N ALA A 144 8.99 -0.73 -1.37
CA ALA A 144 7.99 0.24 -1.81
C ALA A 144 8.64 1.45 -2.49
N LEU A 145 9.66 2.05 -1.88
CA LEU A 145 10.38 3.21 -2.43
C LEU A 145 11.10 2.87 -3.74
N THR A 146 11.63 1.66 -3.86
CA THR A 146 12.29 1.20 -5.09
C THR A 146 11.27 1.00 -6.22
N LEU A 147 10.16 0.33 -5.92
CA LEU A 147 9.09 0.02 -6.87
C LEU A 147 8.46 1.30 -7.44
N THR A 148 8.19 2.28 -6.59
CA THR A 148 7.58 3.56 -7.00
C THR A 148 8.55 4.56 -7.60
N LYS A 149 9.83 4.19 -7.75
CA LYS A 149 10.91 5.08 -8.24
C LYS A 149 11.00 6.38 -7.44
N ALA A 150 10.90 6.28 -6.11
CA ALA A 150 11.09 7.42 -5.21
C ALA A 150 12.46 8.11 -5.44
N PRO A 151 12.64 9.37 -4.98
CA PRO A 151 13.93 10.07 -5.04
C PRO A 151 15.12 9.19 -4.61
N ALA A 152 16.25 9.36 -5.30
CA ALA A 152 17.40 8.45 -5.17
C ALA A 152 18.03 8.46 -3.77
N ASP A 153 17.98 9.60 -3.09
CA ASP A 153 18.34 9.79 -1.69
C ASP A 153 17.49 8.93 -0.75
N LEU A 154 16.15 8.97 -0.89
CA LEU A 154 15.25 8.16 -0.06
C LEU A 154 15.46 6.65 -0.29
N ARG A 155 15.64 6.26 -1.56
CA ARG A 155 15.95 4.87 -1.91
C ARG A 155 17.29 4.43 -1.33
N GLY A 156 18.32 5.27 -1.40
CA GLY A 156 19.65 4.99 -0.87
C GLY A 156 19.64 4.82 0.65
N VAL A 157 18.97 5.71 1.38
CA VAL A 157 18.85 5.61 2.84
C VAL A 157 18.11 4.35 3.26
N ALA A 158 16.96 4.06 2.65
CA ALA A 158 16.20 2.85 2.98
C ALA A 158 16.96 1.56 2.65
N HIS A 159 17.70 1.55 1.54
CA HIS A 159 18.57 0.43 1.16
C HIS A 159 19.68 0.20 2.19
N ASN A 160 20.43 1.25 2.55
CA ASN A 160 21.54 1.16 3.50
C ASN A 160 21.05 0.69 4.88
N ASN A 161 19.91 1.21 5.34
CA ASN A 161 19.33 0.81 6.62
C ASN A 161 18.90 -0.66 6.62
N LEU A 162 18.34 -1.15 5.51
CA LEU A 162 18.01 -2.56 5.37
C LEU A 162 19.27 -3.44 5.35
N MET A 163 20.32 -3.03 4.62
CA MET A 163 21.57 -3.78 4.54
C MET A 163 22.28 -3.86 5.90
N ALA A 164 22.21 -2.80 6.72
CA ALA A 164 22.77 -2.79 8.06
C ALA A 164 22.11 -3.81 9.02
N MET A 165 20.89 -4.28 8.70
CA MET A 165 20.16 -5.28 9.49
C MET A 165 20.41 -6.72 9.00
N ALA A 166 21.14 -6.92 7.90
CA ALA A 166 21.45 -8.24 7.40
C ALA A 166 22.42 -8.94 8.37
N GLN A 167 21.93 -9.96 9.07
CA GLN A 167 22.80 -10.90 9.78
C GLN A 167 23.25 -11.95 8.79
N GLU A 168 24.56 -12.00 8.49
CA GLU A 168 25.15 -13.15 7.82
C GLU A 168 25.09 -14.35 8.78
N THR A 169 24.07 -15.19 8.64
CA THR A 169 24.12 -16.55 9.16
C THR A 169 25.15 -17.33 8.35
N GLY A 170 26.39 -17.35 8.85
CA GLY A 170 27.45 -18.27 8.42
C GLY A 170 27.22 -19.70 8.90
#